data_AF-A0A0G1WFZ4-F1
#
_entry.id   AF-A0A0G1WFZ4-F1
#
_cell.length_a   1.000
_cell.length_b   1.000
_cell.length_c   1.000
_cell.angle_alpha   90.00
_cell.angle_beta   90.00
_cell.angle_gamma   90.00
#
_symmetry.space_group_name_H-M   'P 1'
#
loop_
_entity.id
_entity.type
_entity.pdbx_description
1 polymer ?
#
loop_
_entity_poly.entity_id
_entity_poly.type
_entity_poly.pdbx_seq_one_letter_code
_entity_poly.pdbx_strand_id
1 'polypeptide(L)'
;MSLTLESASDWSGYFTIKEADSSVNDNDSQGTKPAPKPTPQPPRTTTQFSLISALNDNRVYAIKQLKRLWIPSPVAFEKGGYQWRNIVLVTPGELSAYQQIKLAKTTSSDRIYYLTNGGQKRLMLNDAVFRSYGNRSSDVVTLTDRELAMFPDVQFIHLNGSPNIYKIQGSKKYWVRTPAVFTRIAPPSAQVAPVNATEFQAYETGGVIE
;
A
#
# COMPACT_ATOMS: atom_id res chain seq x y z
N MET A 1 -31.17 -2.60 -8.01
CA MET A 1 -30.43 -1.33 -7.79
C MET A 1 -28.96 -1.68 -7.71
N SER A 2 -28.21 -1.40 -8.77
CA SER A 2 -26.77 -1.67 -8.82
C SER A 2 -26.05 -0.47 -8.21
N LEU A 3 -25.59 -0.62 -6.96
CA LEU A 3 -24.61 0.30 -6.38
C LEU A 3 -23.26 -0.08 -6.97
N THR A 4 -22.71 0.78 -7.82
CA THR A 4 -21.33 0.67 -8.30
C THR A 4 -20.39 0.75 -7.10
N LEU A 5 -19.69 -0.34 -6.82
CA LEU A 5 -18.56 -0.33 -5.89
C LEU A 5 -17.43 0.51 -6.54
N GLU A 6 -17.20 1.72 -6.05
CA GLU A 6 -15.87 2.33 -6.17
C GLU A 6 -14.90 1.40 -5.45
N SER A 7 -13.99 0.79 -6.21
CA SER A 7 -12.96 -0.05 -5.60
C SER A 7 -12.15 0.81 -4.65
N ALA A 8 -11.72 0.25 -3.51
CA ALA A 8 -10.88 0.95 -2.53
C ALA A 8 -9.52 1.44 -3.09
N SER A 9 -9.24 1.11 -4.35
CA SER A 9 -8.04 1.44 -5.13
C SER A 9 -8.39 2.18 -6.43
N ASP A 10 -9.60 2.73 -6.57
CA ASP A 10 -9.98 3.48 -7.77
C ASP A 10 -9.50 4.93 -7.67
N TRP A 11 -8.49 5.26 -8.48
CA TRP A 11 -7.93 6.61 -8.58
C TRP A 11 -8.34 7.31 -9.88
N SER A 12 -9.21 6.69 -10.69
CA SER A 12 -9.55 7.15 -12.04
C SER A 12 -10.15 8.57 -12.07
N GLY A 13 -10.91 8.96 -11.04
CA GLY A 13 -11.47 10.32 -10.91
C GLY A 13 -10.48 11.42 -10.52
N TYR A 14 -9.25 11.08 -10.14
CA TYR A 14 -8.24 12.05 -9.64
C TYR A 14 -7.11 12.32 -10.65
N PHE A 15 -7.05 11.56 -11.74
CA PHE A 15 -6.06 11.73 -12.80
C PHE A 15 -6.77 12.10 -14.11
N THR A 16 -6.85 13.39 -14.43
CA THR A 16 -7.31 13.81 -15.76
C THR A 16 -6.20 13.51 -16.77
N ILE A 17 -6.41 12.53 -17.64
CA ILE A 17 -5.71 12.50 -18.94
C ILE A 17 -6.15 13.76 -19.66
N LYS A 18 -5.21 14.68 -19.95
CA LYS A 18 -5.48 15.71 -20.94
C LYS A 18 -5.70 14.97 -22.26
N GLU A 19 -6.95 14.80 -22.66
CA GLU A 19 -7.27 14.41 -24.02
C GLU A 19 -6.62 15.44 -24.95
N ALA A 20 -5.83 14.95 -25.91
CA ALA A 20 -5.33 15.79 -26.97
C ALA A 20 -6.53 16.24 -27.80
N ASP A 21 -6.83 17.53 -27.74
CA ASP A 21 -7.88 18.16 -28.52
C ASP A 21 -7.64 17.88 -30.00
N SER A 22 -8.53 17.08 -30.60
CA SER A 22 -8.48 16.67 -32.00
C SER A 22 -9.17 17.70 -32.88
N SER A 23 -8.57 18.89 -33.00
CA SER A 23 -8.88 19.78 -34.12
C SER A 23 -7.85 19.56 -35.22
N VAL A 24 -8.26 18.82 -36.24
CA VAL A 24 -7.57 18.72 -37.54
C VAL A 24 -7.44 20.13 -38.10
N ASN A 25 -6.22 20.55 -38.42
CA ASN A 25 -5.98 21.58 -39.40
C ASN A 25 -4.75 21.20 -40.21
N ASP A 26 -4.99 20.83 -41.46
CA ASP A 26 -3.96 20.72 -42.50
C ASP A 26 -3.35 22.11 -42.71
N ASN A 27 -2.02 22.24 -42.57
CA ASN A 27 -1.13 22.62 -43.68
C ASN A 27 0.30 22.92 -43.19
N ASP A 28 1.22 22.52 -44.06
CA ASP A 28 2.57 23.02 -44.27
C ASP A 28 3.77 22.38 -43.56
N SER A 29 4.75 22.09 -44.41
CA SER A 29 5.88 21.20 -44.20
C SER A 29 7.12 22.01 -43.83
N GLN A 30 7.72 21.78 -42.66
CA GLN A 30 9.17 22.03 -42.45
C GLN A 30 9.78 21.04 -41.44
N GLY A 31 11.02 20.63 -41.72
CA GLY A 31 11.65 19.40 -41.27
C GLY A 31 11.79 19.21 -39.76
N THR A 32 11.48 18.00 -39.29
CA THR A 32 11.72 17.59 -37.92
C THR A 32 13.17 17.14 -37.76
N LYS A 33 13.97 18.00 -37.14
CA LYS A 33 15.21 17.62 -36.46
C LYS A 33 14.85 16.48 -35.48
N PRO A 34 15.50 15.30 -35.53
CA PRO A 34 15.16 14.21 -34.62
C PRO A 34 15.32 14.68 -33.17
N ALA A 35 14.24 14.58 -32.41
CA ALA A 35 14.23 14.88 -30.98
C ALA A 35 15.30 14.02 -30.28
N PRO A 36 16.11 14.60 -29.37
CA PRO A 36 17.10 13.83 -28.65
C PRO A 36 16.39 12.74 -27.83
N LYS A 37 16.85 11.50 -28.01
CA LYS A 37 16.47 10.34 -27.20
C LYS A 37 16.53 10.72 -25.71
N PRO A 38 15.44 10.56 -24.92
CA PRO A 38 15.46 10.94 -23.52
C PRO A 38 16.53 10.10 -22.82
N THR A 39 17.60 10.77 -22.43
CA THR A 39 18.69 10.19 -21.65
C THR A 39 18.17 10.06 -20.22
N PRO A 40 18.32 8.92 -19.53
CA PRO A 40 17.87 8.79 -18.15
C PRO A 40 18.55 9.87 -17.30
N GLN A 41 17.75 10.85 -16.88
CA GLN A 41 18.23 11.99 -16.12
C GLN A 41 18.44 11.50 -14.67
N PRO A 42 19.58 11.79 -14.02
CA PRO A 42 19.77 11.46 -12.61
C PRO A 42 18.63 12.09 -11.78
N PRO A 43 18.23 11.46 -10.65
CA PRO A 43 17.15 11.96 -9.81
C PRO A 43 17.40 13.44 -9.46
N ARG A 44 16.43 14.31 -9.76
CA ARG A 44 16.54 15.75 -9.48
C ARG A 44 16.64 15.96 -7.97
N THR A 45 17.83 16.26 -7.48
CA THR A 45 18.09 16.66 -6.09
C THR A 45 17.65 18.10 -5.87
N THR A 46 16.36 18.28 -5.56
CA THR A 46 15.85 19.56 -5.06
C THR A 46 14.74 19.32 -4.06
N THR A 47 14.94 19.85 -2.86
CA THR A 47 14.05 19.90 -1.71
C THR A 47 12.57 20.10 -2.08
N GLN A 48 11.68 19.21 -1.57
CA GLN A 48 10.20 19.31 -1.45
C GLN A 48 9.28 18.37 -2.27
N PHE A 49 9.74 17.52 -3.19
CA PHE A 49 8.81 16.55 -3.80
C PHE A 49 8.70 15.27 -2.96
N SER A 50 7.65 15.20 -2.12
CA SER A 50 7.42 14.09 -1.18
C SER A 50 6.32 13.12 -1.63
N LEU A 51 5.62 13.39 -2.73
CA LEU A 51 4.53 12.56 -3.26
C LEU A 51 4.72 12.32 -4.76
N ILE A 52 4.65 11.07 -5.18
CA ILE A 52 4.79 10.66 -6.58
C ILE A 52 3.70 9.70 -7.03
N SER A 53 3.38 9.72 -8.32
CA SER A 53 2.58 8.70 -9.01
C SER A 53 3.30 8.34 -10.31
N ALA A 54 3.19 7.09 -10.77
CA ALA A 54 3.74 6.73 -12.09
C ALA A 54 2.68 6.86 -13.19
N LEU A 55 3.11 7.21 -14.39
CA LEU A 55 2.25 7.19 -15.57
C LEU A 55 1.68 5.77 -15.76
N ASN A 56 0.36 5.66 -15.87
CA ASN A 56 -0.40 4.40 -15.95
C ASN A 56 -0.35 3.52 -14.68
N ASP A 57 0.12 4.05 -13.55
CA ASP A 57 -0.05 3.44 -12.22
C ASP A 57 -1.12 4.22 -11.46
N ASN A 58 -2.24 3.58 -11.12
CA ASN A 58 -3.28 4.15 -10.27
C ASN A 58 -2.86 4.10 -8.79
N ARG A 59 -1.63 4.48 -8.45
CA ARG A 59 -1.13 4.45 -7.07
C ARG A 59 -0.30 5.68 -6.78
N VAL A 60 -0.59 6.27 -5.62
CA VAL A 60 0.18 7.39 -5.08
C VAL A 60 1.10 6.89 -3.98
N TYR A 61 2.31 7.43 -3.95
CA TYR A 61 3.33 7.09 -2.98
C TYR A 61 3.91 8.32 -2.32
N ALA A 62 4.18 8.24 -1.02
CA ALA A 62 5.02 9.20 -0.32
C ALA A 62 6.47 8.73 -0.30
N ILE A 63 7.42 9.64 -0.56
CA ILE A 63 8.84 9.35 -0.45
C ILE A 63 9.33 9.66 0.96
N LYS A 64 9.89 8.64 1.62
CA LYS A 64 10.37 8.67 3.01
C LYS A 64 11.69 7.92 3.09
N GLN A 65 12.75 8.59 3.56
CA GLN A 65 14.09 7.97 3.70
C GLN A 65 14.53 7.23 2.41
N LEU A 66 14.34 7.85 1.24
CA LEU A 66 14.63 7.26 -0.08
C LEU A 66 13.87 5.94 -0.40
N LYS A 67 12.78 5.68 0.32
CA LYS A 67 11.84 4.58 0.08
C LYS A 67 10.46 5.13 -0.24
N ARG A 68 9.62 4.33 -0.91
CA ARG A 68 8.25 4.69 -1.25
C ARG A 68 7.25 4.04 -0.27
N LEU A 69 6.42 4.85 0.35
CA LEU A 69 5.26 4.44 1.13
C LEU A 69 4.04 4.48 0.21
N TRP A 70 3.42 3.32 -0.06
CA TRP A 70 2.17 3.30 -0.82
C TRP A 70 1.04 3.88 0.03
N ILE A 71 0.24 4.78 -0.56
CA ILE A 71 -0.97 5.32 0.03
C ILE A 71 -2.15 4.49 -0.52
N PRO A 72 -2.84 3.68 0.31
CA PRO A 72 -3.75 2.66 -0.20
C PRO A 72 -5.01 3.19 -0.89
N SER A 73 -5.47 4.38 -0.51
CA SER A 73 -6.75 4.95 -0.98
C SER A 73 -6.77 6.48 -0.86
N PRO A 74 -7.72 7.17 -1.53
CA PRO A 74 -7.97 8.59 -1.33
C PRO A 74 -8.26 8.95 0.14
N VAL A 75 -9.04 8.11 0.85
CA VAL A 75 -9.31 8.30 2.28
C VAL A 75 -8.02 8.23 3.11
N ALA A 76 -7.12 7.29 2.77
CA ALA A 76 -5.81 7.22 3.40
C ALA A 76 -4.95 8.46 3.09
N PHE A 77 -5.03 8.98 1.86
CA PHE A 77 -4.32 10.19 1.44
C PHE A 77 -4.72 11.40 2.29
N GLU A 78 -6.02 11.63 2.45
CA GLU A 78 -6.57 12.69 3.31
C GLU A 78 -6.23 12.47 4.78
N LYS A 79 -6.36 11.23 5.26
CA LYS A 79 -5.99 10.86 6.64
C LYS A 79 -4.52 11.14 6.92
N GLY A 80 -3.65 10.91 5.93
CA GLY A 80 -2.22 11.24 5.95
C GLY A 80 -1.93 12.74 5.97
N GLY A 81 -2.92 13.60 5.70
CA GLY A 81 -2.77 15.05 5.60
C GLY A 81 -2.04 15.48 4.32
N TYR A 82 -2.04 14.62 3.30
CA TYR A 82 -1.41 14.91 2.03
C TYR A 82 -2.26 15.86 1.18
N GLN A 83 -1.62 16.54 0.23
CA GLN A 83 -2.29 17.48 -0.66
C GLN A 83 -2.11 17.03 -2.11
N TRP A 84 -3.22 16.90 -2.83
CA TRP A 84 -3.25 16.39 -4.21
C TRP A 84 -2.36 17.21 -5.16
N ARG A 85 -2.33 18.53 -4.98
CA ARG A 85 -1.48 19.45 -5.75
C ARG A 85 0.04 19.17 -5.62
N ASN A 86 0.44 18.38 -4.63
CA ASN A 86 1.84 18.05 -4.38
C ASN A 86 2.26 16.74 -5.06
N ILE A 87 1.34 16.04 -5.75
CA ILE A 87 1.66 14.80 -6.47
C ILE A 87 2.45 15.15 -7.73
N VAL A 88 3.62 14.53 -7.88
CA VAL A 88 4.44 14.63 -9.08
C VAL A 88 4.30 13.36 -9.90
N LEU A 89 4.03 13.50 -11.19
CA LEU A 89 4.03 12.38 -12.12
C LEU A 89 5.48 12.03 -12.51
N VAL A 90 5.83 10.76 -12.36
CA VAL A 90 7.15 10.21 -12.71
C VAL A 90 7.01 9.05 -13.68
N THR A 91 8.13 8.67 -14.31
CA THR A 91 8.20 7.45 -15.12
C THR A 91 8.20 6.19 -14.23
N PRO A 92 7.77 5.02 -14.76
CA PRO A 92 7.90 3.76 -14.03
C PRO A 92 9.34 3.42 -13.61
N GLY A 93 10.33 3.85 -14.40
CA GLY A 93 11.75 3.69 -14.08
C GLY A 93 12.20 4.53 -12.89
N GLU A 94 11.72 5.77 -12.78
CA GLU A 94 11.99 6.61 -11.60
C GLU A 94 11.28 6.07 -10.35
N LEU A 95 10.04 5.58 -10.49
CA LEU A 95 9.31 4.97 -9.37
C LEU A 95 9.99 3.69 -8.87
N SER A 96 10.50 2.84 -9.77
CA SER A 96 11.14 1.56 -9.43
C SER A 96 12.48 1.71 -8.72
N ALA A 97 13.12 2.87 -8.81
CA ALA A 97 14.33 3.21 -8.06
C ALA A 97 14.08 3.28 -6.54
N TYR A 98 12.84 3.53 -6.10
CA TYR A 98 12.49 3.59 -4.69
C TYR A 98 12.00 2.24 -4.18
N GLN A 99 12.70 1.67 -3.21
CA GLN A 99 12.24 0.46 -2.52
C GLN A 99 10.95 0.73 -1.75
N GLN A 100 10.01 -0.21 -1.79
CA GLN A 100 8.76 -0.09 -1.05
C GLN A 100 8.98 -0.29 0.44
N ILE A 101 8.37 0.58 1.25
CA ILE A 101 8.32 0.41 2.71
C ILE A 101 7.35 -0.72 3.02
N LYS A 102 7.88 -1.74 3.70
CA LYS A 102 7.11 -2.90 4.18
C LYS A 102 7.10 -3.01 5.70
N LEU A 103 8.01 -2.32 6.39
CA LEU A 103 8.14 -2.37 7.83
C LEU A 103 8.16 -0.95 8.36
N ALA A 104 7.30 -0.69 9.34
CA ALA A 104 7.16 0.63 9.92
C ALA A 104 7.01 0.55 11.43
N LYS A 105 7.51 1.58 12.12
CA LYS A 105 7.17 1.91 13.50
C LYS A 105 6.84 3.39 13.61
N THR A 106 6.39 3.84 14.77
CA THR A 106 6.19 5.27 15.02
C THR A 106 7.20 5.80 16.02
N THR A 107 7.31 7.12 16.14
CA THR A 107 8.14 7.75 17.19
C THR A 107 7.55 7.56 18.59
N SER A 108 6.25 7.31 18.68
CA SER A 108 5.52 7.12 19.94
C SER A 108 5.51 5.67 20.42
N SER A 109 5.94 4.71 19.59
CA SER A 109 5.86 3.28 19.89
C SER A 109 6.93 2.47 19.17
N ASP A 110 7.60 1.57 19.89
CA ASP A 110 8.56 0.61 19.30
C ASP A 110 7.88 -0.63 18.68
N ARG A 111 6.55 -0.66 18.62
CA ARG A 111 5.80 -1.72 17.94
C ARG A 111 6.09 -1.65 16.44
N ILE A 112 6.63 -2.75 15.90
CA ILE A 112 6.91 -2.87 14.47
C ILE A 112 5.70 -3.48 13.77
N TYR A 113 5.28 -2.85 12.69
CA TYR A 113 4.20 -3.30 11.83
C TYR A 113 4.73 -3.66 10.44
N TYR A 114 4.22 -4.76 9.89
CA TYR A 114 4.33 -5.07 8.48
C TYR A 114 3.19 -4.40 7.72
N LEU A 115 3.51 -3.65 6.67
CA LEU A 115 2.56 -3.03 5.76
C LEU A 115 2.31 -3.99 4.60
N THR A 116 1.08 -4.50 4.49
CA THR A 116 0.71 -5.49 3.49
C THR A 116 0.54 -4.85 2.11
N ASN A 117 0.70 -5.66 1.06
CA ASN A 117 0.42 -5.24 -0.31
C ASN A 117 -1.08 -4.92 -0.55
N GLY A 118 -1.96 -5.25 0.41
CA GLY A 118 -3.37 -4.92 0.36
C GLY A 118 -3.76 -3.67 1.17
N GLY A 119 -2.76 -2.92 1.67
CA GLY A 119 -2.99 -1.62 2.30
C GLY A 119 -3.39 -1.71 3.76
N GLN A 120 -3.08 -2.82 4.42
CA GLN A 120 -3.33 -3.03 5.85
C GLN A 120 -2.00 -3.08 6.62
N LYS A 121 -2.06 -2.95 7.95
CA LYS A 121 -0.91 -3.17 8.83
C LYS A 121 -1.13 -4.38 9.71
N ARG A 122 -0.06 -5.13 9.97
CA ARG A 122 -0.04 -6.29 10.84
C ARG A 122 1.08 -6.16 11.86
N LEU A 123 0.77 -6.35 13.12
CA LEU A 123 1.76 -6.25 14.19
C LEU A 123 2.74 -7.44 14.12
N MET A 124 4.04 -7.15 14.22
CA MET A 124 5.03 -8.17 14.55
C MET A 124 4.97 -8.41 16.06
N LEU A 125 4.28 -9.49 16.48
CA LEU A 125 3.98 -9.77 17.89
C LEU A 125 5.25 -9.82 18.77
N ASN A 126 6.35 -10.30 18.23
CA ASN A 126 7.63 -10.41 18.91
C ASN A 126 8.79 -10.51 17.89
N ASP A 127 10.01 -10.52 18.39
CA ASP A 127 11.24 -10.58 17.61
C ASP A 127 11.39 -11.91 16.83
N ALA A 128 10.90 -13.04 17.36
CA ALA A 128 10.90 -14.31 16.62
C ALA A 128 10.02 -14.23 15.37
N VAL A 129 8.82 -13.64 15.48
CA VAL A 129 7.95 -13.36 14.33
C VAL A 129 8.66 -12.45 13.34
N PHE A 130 9.25 -11.35 13.80
CA PHE A 130 9.97 -10.42 12.95
C PHE A 130 11.07 -11.11 12.12
N ARG A 131 11.94 -11.90 12.78
CA ARG A 131 13.05 -12.61 12.13
C ARG A 131 12.61 -13.75 11.23
N SER A 132 11.46 -14.39 11.51
CA SER A 132 10.95 -15.49 10.69
C SER A 132 10.62 -15.12 9.24
N TYR A 133 10.46 -13.82 8.96
CA TYR A 133 10.29 -13.27 7.61
C TYR A 133 11.61 -12.78 6.97
N GLY A 134 12.76 -13.00 7.62
CA GLY A 134 14.06 -12.49 7.17
C GLY A 134 14.22 -10.97 7.32
N ASN A 135 13.34 -10.33 8.08
CA ASN A 135 13.36 -8.88 8.27
C ASN A 135 14.59 -8.43 9.06
N ARG A 136 15.08 -7.21 8.74
CA ARG A 136 16.18 -6.57 9.45
C ARG A 136 15.73 -5.25 10.04
N SER A 137 16.27 -4.86 11.18
CA SER A 137 15.94 -3.58 11.81
C SER A 137 16.28 -2.38 10.91
N SER A 138 17.27 -2.52 10.02
CA SER A 138 17.62 -1.55 8.99
C SER A 138 16.51 -1.31 7.96
N ASP A 139 15.56 -2.23 7.84
CA ASP A 139 14.46 -2.12 6.88
C ASP A 139 13.26 -1.36 7.48
N VAL A 140 13.23 -1.18 8.80
CA VAL A 140 12.14 -0.52 9.53
C VAL A 140 12.24 0.99 9.35
N VAL A 141 11.21 1.58 8.76
CA VAL A 141 11.08 3.03 8.60
C VAL A 141 10.28 3.62 9.75
N THR A 142 10.69 4.77 10.27
CA THR A 142 9.90 5.50 11.26
C THR A 142 8.90 6.40 10.53
N LEU A 143 7.62 6.19 10.80
CA LEU A 143 6.50 6.99 10.31
C LEU A 143 5.92 7.85 11.45
N THR A 144 5.15 8.87 11.09
CA THR A 144 4.24 9.53 12.04
C THR A 144 3.06 8.63 12.38
N ASP A 145 2.43 8.88 13.53
CA ASP A 145 1.20 8.15 13.91
C ASP A 145 0.08 8.31 12.88
N ARG A 146 -0.02 9.49 12.26
CA ARG A 146 -0.98 9.79 11.21
C ARG A 146 -0.74 8.94 9.96
N GLU A 147 0.52 8.79 9.54
CA GLU A 147 0.89 7.95 8.40
C GLU A 147 0.63 6.47 8.68
N LEU A 148 0.98 5.97 9.87
CA LEU A 148 0.69 4.57 10.20
C LEU A 148 -0.83 4.32 10.29
N ALA A 149 -1.61 5.31 10.74
CA ALA A 149 -3.06 5.22 10.83
C ALA A 149 -3.76 5.15 9.46
N MET A 150 -3.07 5.46 8.35
CA MET A 150 -3.59 5.24 6.99
C MET A 150 -3.90 3.76 6.70
N PHE A 151 -3.22 2.86 7.40
CA PHE A 151 -3.33 1.42 7.19
C PHE A 151 -4.28 0.81 8.24
N PRO A 152 -5.46 0.30 7.87
CA PRO A 152 -6.31 -0.49 8.78
C PRO A 152 -5.58 -1.74 9.27
N ASP A 153 -5.93 -2.22 10.46
CA ASP A 153 -5.37 -3.47 10.99
C ASP A 153 -5.89 -4.68 10.21
N VAL A 154 -5.00 -5.65 9.97
CA VAL A 154 -5.40 -6.98 9.51
C VAL A 154 -6.34 -7.58 10.56
N GLN A 155 -7.51 -8.04 10.12
CA GLN A 155 -8.51 -8.68 10.99
C GLN A 155 -8.58 -10.19 10.81
N PHE A 156 -8.17 -10.70 9.65
CA PHE A 156 -8.26 -12.11 9.30
C PHE A 156 -6.93 -12.60 8.77
N ILE A 157 -6.53 -13.79 9.18
CA ILE A 157 -5.31 -14.45 8.73
C ILE A 157 -5.60 -15.90 8.32
N HIS A 158 -4.71 -16.45 7.52
CA HIS A 158 -4.64 -17.90 7.28
C HIS A 158 -3.18 -18.35 7.31
N LEU A 159 -2.94 -19.58 7.77
CA LEU A 159 -1.62 -20.18 7.69
C LEU A 159 -1.33 -20.53 6.23
N ASN A 160 -0.14 -20.21 5.74
CA ASN A 160 0.29 -20.59 4.39
C ASN A 160 0.13 -22.11 4.16
N GLY A 161 -0.54 -22.48 3.07
CA GLY A 161 -0.86 -23.88 2.75
C GLY A 161 -2.06 -24.47 3.51
N SER A 162 -2.73 -23.69 4.37
CA SER A 162 -3.96 -24.09 5.06
C SER A 162 -5.18 -23.33 4.52
N PRO A 163 -6.34 -23.99 4.35
CA PRO A 163 -7.58 -23.33 3.96
C PRO A 163 -8.29 -22.62 5.13
N ASN A 164 -7.84 -22.84 6.37
CA ASN A 164 -8.55 -22.37 7.56
C ASN A 164 -8.33 -20.87 7.80
N ILE A 165 -9.42 -20.14 7.96
CA ILE A 165 -9.43 -18.71 8.25
C ILE A 165 -9.54 -18.49 9.75
N TYR A 166 -8.78 -17.54 10.27
CA TYR A 166 -8.82 -17.13 11.66
C TYR A 166 -9.03 -15.63 11.76
N LYS A 167 -9.92 -15.19 12.67
CA LYS A 167 -10.04 -13.79 13.06
C LYS A 167 -9.00 -13.48 14.14
N ILE A 168 -8.26 -12.39 14.02
CA ILE A 168 -7.34 -11.93 15.06
C ILE A 168 -7.92 -10.76 15.85
N GLN A 169 -7.73 -10.80 17.16
CA GLN A 169 -8.11 -9.74 18.08
C GLN A 169 -7.01 -9.64 19.16
N GLY A 170 -6.21 -8.59 19.11
CA GLY A 170 -5.02 -8.47 19.95
C GLY A 170 -4.01 -9.59 19.65
N SER A 171 -3.57 -10.31 20.68
CA SER A 171 -2.66 -11.47 20.57
C SER A 171 -3.37 -12.80 20.37
N LYS A 172 -4.70 -12.83 20.17
CA LYS A 172 -5.49 -14.05 20.02
C LYS A 172 -5.94 -14.29 18.58
N LYS A 173 -5.98 -15.56 18.18
CA LYS A 173 -6.58 -16.03 16.92
C LYS A 173 -7.80 -16.92 17.21
N TYR A 174 -8.91 -16.67 16.52
CA TYR A 174 -10.17 -17.41 16.67
C TYR A 174 -10.50 -18.11 15.37
N TRP A 175 -10.79 -19.41 15.41
CA TRP A 175 -11.09 -20.16 14.19
C TRP A 175 -12.45 -19.75 13.64
N VAL A 176 -12.52 -19.31 12.38
CA VAL A 176 -13.78 -19.11 11.68
C VAL A 176 -14.17 -20.43 11.04
N ARG A 177 -15.16 -21.13 11.62
CA ARG A 177 -15.38 -22.56 11.31
C ARG A 177 -15.72 -22.80 9.84
N THR A 178 -16.57 -21.96 9.26
CA THR A 178 -17.09 -22.18 7.91
C THR A 178 -17.02 -20.91 7.05
N PRO A 179 -17.01 -21.06 5.71
CA PRO A 179 -17.15 -19.92 4.80
C PRO A 179 -18.43 -19.11 5.05
N ALA A 180 -19.53 -19.74 5.45
CA ALA A 180 -20.79 -19.04 5.77
C ALA A 180 -20.64 -18.11 6.98
N VAL A 181 -19.90 -18.55 8.00
CA VAL A 181 -19.56 -17.69 9.15
C VAL A 181 -18.70 -16.53 8.72
N PHE A 182 -17.68 -16.77 7.89
CA PHE A 182 -16.82 -15.72 7.36
C PHE A 182 -17.63 -14.65 6.62
N THR A 183 -18.49 -15.04 5.67
CA THR A 183 -19.34 -14.12 4.91
C THR A 183 -20.26 -13.28 5.81
N ARG A 184 -20.71 -13.83 6.95
CA ARG A 184 -21.55 -13.11 7.91
C ARG A 184 -20.79 -12.07 8.72
N ILE A 185 -19.54 -12.36 9.10
CA ILE A 185 -18.77 -11.52 10.06
C ILE A 185 -17.75 -10.58 9.38
N ALA A 186 -17.35 -10.89 8.16
CA ALA A 186 -16.34 -10.14 7.44
C ALA A 186 -17.00 -9.02 6.64
N PRO A 187 -16.53 -7.77 6.73
CA PRO A 187 -16.97 -6.74 5.80
C PRO A 187 -16.62 -7.14 4.36
N PRO A 188 -17.34 -6.64 3.34
CA PRO A 188 -17.05 -6.97 1.94
C PRO A 188 -15.61 -6.67 1.50
N SER A 189 -14.96 -5.69 2.13
CA SER A 189 -13.56 -5.30 1.89
C SER A 189 -12.54 -6.11 2.68
N ALA A 190 -12.98 -7.10 3.48
CA ALA A 190 -12.10 -7.91 4.30
C ALA A 190 -11.11 -8.68 3.43
N GLN A 191 -9.84 -8.63 3.81
CA GLN A 191 -8.82 -9.47 3.23
C GLN A 191 -8.34 -10.45 4.29
N VAL A 192 -7.96 -11.65 3.85
CA VAL A 192 -7.37 -12.68 4.72
C VAL A 192 -5.88 -12.71 4.45
N ALA A 193 -5.08 -12.27 5.42
CA ALA A 193 -3.65 -12.16 5.24
C ALA A 193 -2.94 -13.52 5.43
N PRO A 194 -2.06 -13.93 4.50
CA PRO A 194 -1.20 -15.09 4.71
C PRO A 194 -0.19 -14.83 5.82
N VAL A 195 0.03 -15.83 6.67
CA VAL A 195 1.10 -15.84 7.69
C VAL A 195 1.90 -17.14 7.66
N ASN A 196 3.15 -17.08 8.09
CA ASN A 196 3.98 -18.27 8.29
C ASN A 196 3.65 -18.98 9.61
N ALA A 197 4.25 -20.16 9.81
CA ALA A 197 4.02 -20.97 11.00
C ALA A 197 4.45 -20.26 12.31
N THR A 198 5.60 -19.58 12.31
CA THR A 198 6.12 -18.87 13.48
C THR A 198 5.15 -17.80 13.97
N GLU A 199 4.64 -16.98 13.06
CA GLU A 199 3.64 -15.99 13.41
C GLU A 199 2.32 -16.62 13.83
N PHE A 200 1.84 -17.60 13.08
CA PHE A 200 0.58 -18.26 13.39
C PHE A 200 0.58 -18.85 14.81
N GLN A 201 1.71 -19.43 15.24
CA GLN A 201 1.92 -19.97 16.57
C GLN A 201 2.08 -18.90 17.66
N ALA A 202 2.56 -17.70 17.31
CA ALA A 202 2.71 -16.60 18.26
C ALA A 202 1.38 -16.02 18.76
N TYR A 203 0.27 -16.21 18.02
CA TYR A 203 -1.06 -15.88 18.53
C TYR A 203 -1.56 -16.98 19.48
N GLU A 204 -2.05 -16.58 20.65
CA GLU A 204 -2.81 -17.46 21.53
C GLU A 204 -4.05 -18.00 20.81
N THR A 205 -4.31 -19.31 20.96
CA THR A 205 -5.52 -19.92 20.38
C THR A 205 -6.73 -19.53 21.23
N GLY A 206 -7.64 -18.76 20.64
CA GLY A 206 -8.95 -18.46 21.19
C GLY A 206 -9.98 -19.55 20.88
N GLY A 207 -11.26 -19.18 21.00
CA GLY A 207 -12.37 -20.07 20.66
C GLY A 207 -12.64 -20.21 19.16
N VAL A 208 -13.73 -20.90 18.86
CA VAL A 208 -14.29 -21.02 17.52
C VAL A 208 -15.41 -19.98 17.34
N ILE A 209 -15.47 -19.38 16.17
CA ILE A 209 -16.58 -18.53 15.74
C ILE A 209 -17.49 -19.39 14.86
N GLU A 210 -18.71 -19.61 15.33
CA GLU A 210 -19.82 -20.30 14.67
C GLU A 210 -20.79 -19.30 14.04
#